data_AF-A0A954YWL5-F1
#
_entry.id   AF-A0A954YWL5-F1
#
_cell.length_a   1.000
_cell.length_b   1.000
_cell.length_c   1.000
_cell.angle_alpha   90.00
_cell.angle_beta   90.00
_cell.angle_gamma   90.00
#
_symmetry.space_group_name_H-M   'P 1'
#
loop_
_entity.id
_entity.type
_entity.pdbx_description
1 polymer ?
#
loop_
_entity_poly.entity_id
_entity_poly.type
_entity_poly.pdbx_seq_one_letter_code
_entity_poly.pdbx_strand_id
1 'polypeptide(L)'
;MAINSVNLSRVTTTQKTEALLSSLRRNTAELFTGQGRLASGQRFQTPSEDPGSAARVLNMSEILGEQSQFITNIRHAADTLDATDVSMGEVSALIIDAQAIASQNIGTLSSPAEREAAAELIASIRDQLVAVGNRTFEGRYLFAGRDTDRQPFIETIDGVRYVGDTGDVYARTDVDELTPINLPGNVLFGAISSQVRGTVDLNPIISDGTRLEDLSGARELGIRKGSFQIVEDGAAGVVTVDITSADTAGDVVQLINDAATAAGAGFTATLTNNGITVTPGATPISIRDISTGTTAGDLGITTAAPTAAAIVGTDLGVSLSRTTPLTALLDGAGLDVTAG
;
A
#
# COMPACT_ATOMS: atom_id res chain seq x y z
N MET A 1 50.14 -40.52 46.89
CA MET A 1 51.04 -41.23 45.94
C MET A 1 51.72 -42.34 46.73
N ALA A 2 51.23 -43.57 46.62
CA ALA A 2 51.81 -44.70 47.36
C ALA A 2 52.94 -45.31 46.52
N ILE A 3 54.18 -45.17 47.00
CA ILE A 3 55.31 -45.90 46.44
C ILE A 3 55.15 -47.34 46.91
N ASN A 4 54.69 -48.23 46.03
CA ASN A 4 54.61 -49.65 46.35
C ASN A 4 56.03 -50.17 46.58
N SER A 5 56.31 -50.66 47.79
CA SER A 5 57.61 -51.20 48.14
C SER A 5 57.85 -52.51 47.38
N VAL A 6 58.92 -52.55 46.59
CA VAL A 6 59.35 -53.77 45.90
C VAL A 6 59.92 -54.72 46.95
N ASN A 7 59.21 -55.80 47.27
CA ASN A 7 59.74 -56.88 48.10
C ASN A 7 60.86 -57.61 47.32
N LEU A 8 62.10 -57.42 47.75
CA LEU A 8 63.32 -57.78 47.03
C LEU A 8 63.94 -59.13 47.46
N SER A 9 63.14 -60.17 47.76
CA SER A 9 63.69 -61.50 48.05
C SER A 9 63.68 -62.43 46.81
N ARG A 10 64.87 -62.56 46.18
CA ARG A 10 65.28 -63.47 45.07
C ARG A 10 64.62 -63.27 43.69
N VAL A 11 65.18 -62.34 42.91
CA VAL A 11 64.90 -62.15 41.47
C VAL A 11 66.23 -61.99 40.72
N THR A 12 66.35 -62.54 39.50
CA THR A 12 67.59 -62.46 38.69
C THR A 12 67.93 -61.01 38.30
N THR A 13 69.22 -60.68 38.12
CA THR A 13 69.68 -59.31 37.82
C THR A 13 69.02 -58.74 36.56
N THR A 14 68.82 -59.56 35.52
CA THR A 14 68.14 -59.17 34.28
C THR A 14 66.70 -58.71 34.53
N GLN A 15 65.91 -59.51 35.27
CA GLN A 15 64.53 -59.16 35.64
C GLN A 15 64.44 -57.90 36.51
N LYS A 16 65.41 -57.66 37.40
CA LYS A 16 65.49 -56.41 38.18
C LYS A 16 65.71 -55.19 37.26
N THR A 17 66.56 -55.34 36.25
CA THR A 17 66.88 -54.27 35.30
C THR A 17 65.70 -53.97 34.38
N GLU A 18 65.00 -54.99 33.91
CA GLU A 18 63.77 -54.85 33.11
C GLU A 18 62.62 -54.22 33.90
N ALA A 19 62.42 -54.62 35.17
CA ALA A 19 61.43 -54.02 36.05
C ALA A 19 61.73 -52.55 36.35
N LEU A 20 63.01 -52.20 36.51
CA LEU A 20 63.46 -50.81 36.68
C LEU A 20 63.20 -50.00 35.41
N LEU A 21 63.56 -50.51 34.23
CA LEU A 21 63.36 -49.82 32.95
C LEU A 21 61.87 -49.61 32.64
N SER A 22 61.02 -50.62 32.90
CA SER A 22 59.57 -50.50 32.78
C SER A 22 59.00 -49.44 33.72
N SER A 23 59.48 -49.39 34.97
CA SER A 23 59.06 -48.37 35.94
C SER A 23 59.52 -46.97 35.55
N LEU A 24 60.74 -46.85 35.01
CA LEU A 24 61.27 -45.57 34.54
C LEU A 24 60.48 -45.05 33.32
N ARG A 25 60.17 -45.93 32.36
CA ARG A 25 59.30 -45.59 31.20
C ARG A 25 57.91 -45.13 31.62
N ARG A 26 57.29 -45.81 32.61
CA ARG A 26 56.00 -45.38 33.19
C ARG A 26 56.10 -44.01 33.84
N ASN A 27 57.10 -43.78 34.68
CA ASN A 27 57.30 -42.48 35.33
C ASN A 27 57.56 -41.36 34.32
N THR A 28 58.35 -41.59 33.27
CA THR A 28 58.57 -40.57 32.22
C THR A 28 57.30 -40.24 31.45
N ALA A 29 56.43 -41.22 31.20
CA ALA A 29 55.14 -40.99 30.53
C ALA A 29 54.15 -40.24 31.44
N GLU A 30 54.09 -40.58 32.73
CA GLU A 30 53.29 -39.87 33.73
C GLU A 30 53.77 -38.42 33.91
N LEU A 31 55.08 -38.18 33.94
CA LEU A 31 55.66 -36.84 33.98
C LEU A 31 55.31 -36.02 32.75
N PHE A 32 55.43 -36.60 31.54
CA PHE A 32 55.08 -35.91 30.30
C PHE A 32 53.58 -35.54 30.27
N THR A 33 52.72 -36.47 30.69
CA THR A 33 51.28 -36.21 30.80
C THR A 33 50.98 -35.12 31.83
N GLY A 34 51.64 -35.15 32.98
CA GLY A 34 51.51 -34.14 34.03
C GLY A 34 51.97 -32.74 33.57
N GLN A 35 53.09 -32.67 32.85
CA GLN A 35 53.58 -31.44 32.22
C GLN A 35 52.58 -30.92 31.18
N GLY A 36 51.99 -31.81 30.37
CA GLY A 36 50.95 -31.44 29.40
C GLY A 36 49.69 -30.86 30.07
N ARG A 37 49.22 -31.49 31.15
CA ARG A 37 48.08 -30.98 31.93
C ARG A 37 48.38 -29.64 32.60
N LEU A 38 49.59 -29.46 33.14
CA LEU A 38 50.03 -28.18 33.71
C LEU A 38 50.12 -27.08 32.65
N ALA A 39 50.67 -27.39 31.48
CA ALA A 39 50.82 -26.43 30.39
C ALA A 39 49.46 -26.02 29.78
N SER A 40 48.53 -26.97 29.63
CA SER A 40 47.19 -26.71 29.08
C SER A 40 46.18 -26.20 30.11
N GLY A 41 46.45 -26.38 31.41
CA GLY A 41 45.50 -26.10 32.49
C GLY A 41 44.30 -27.04 32.53
N GLN A 42 44.26 -28.07 31.68
CA GLN A 42 43.13 -28.99 31.56
C GLN A 42 43.40 -30.29 32.32
N ARG A 43 42.35 -30.86 32.93
CA ARG A 43 42.46 -32.11 33.70
C ARG A 43 42.73 -33.35 32.83
N PHE A 44 42.23 -33.35 31.61
CA PHE A 44 42.43 -34.38 30.60
C PHE A 44 42.56 -33.72 29.23
N GLN A 45 43.39 -34.27 28.33
CA GLN A 45 43.63 -33.69 27.00
C GLN A 45 42.88 -34.45 25.90
N THR A 46 42.66 -35.74 26.10
CA THR A 46 41.97 -36.61 25.15
C THR A 46 40.70 -37.20 25.77
N PRO A 47 39.63 -37.42 24.99
CA PRO A 47 38.42 -38.08 25.49
C PRO A 47 38.67 -39.50 26.03
N SER A 48 39.72 -40.17 25.56
CA SER A 48 40.14 -41.49 26.05
C SER A 48 40.63 -41.50 27.50
N GLU A 49 41.10 -40.38 28.03
CA GLU A 49 41.61 -40.29 29.42
C GLU A 49 40.49 -40.31 30.46
N ASP A 50 39.31 -39.77 30.13
CA ASP A 50 38.13 -39.77 30.98
C ASP A 50 36.86 -39.62 30.10
N PRO A 51 36.34 -40.72 29.53
CA PRO A 51 35.21 -40.67 28.59
C PRO A 51 33.95 -40.04 29.20
N GLY A 52 33.70 -40.26 30.49
CA GLY A 52 32.51 -39.74 31.19
C GLY A 52 32.57 -38.23 31.39
N SER A 53 33.73 -37.69 31.75
CA SER A 53 33.90 -36.23 31.85
C SER A 53 34.03 -35.56 30.48
N ALA A 54 34.66 -36.22 29.51
CA ALA A 54 34.77 -35.72 28.15
C ALA A 54 33.39 -35.54 27.50
N ALA A 55 32.48 -36.51 27.66
CA ALA A 55 31.11 -36.39 27.17
C ALA A 55 30.36 -35.18 27.76
N ARG A 56 30.52 -34.92 29.07
CA ARG A 56 29.92 -33.73 29.73
C ARG A 56 30.53 -32.43 29.22
N VAL A 57 31.85 -32.38 29.00
CA VAL A 57 32.51 -31.19 28.45
C VAL A 57 32.02 -30.92 27.03
N LEU A 58 31.91 -31.95 26.17
CA LEU A 58 31.41 -31.78 24.80
C LEU A 58 29.97 -31.25 24.78
N ASN A 59 29.08 -31.81 25.59
CA ASN A 59 27.70 -31.32 25.69
C ASN A 59 27.64 -29.87 26.21
N MET A 60 28.47 -29.53 27.21
CA MET A 60 28.56 -28.14 27.69
C MET A 60 29.12 -27.20 26.62
N SER A 61 30.13 -27.62 25.85
CA SER A 61 30.69 -26.83 24.75
C SER A 61 29.66 -26.58 23.64
N GLU A 62 28.82 -27.56 23.33
CA GLU A 62 27.70 -27.41 22.41
C GLU A 62 26.68 -26.38 22.92
N ILE A 63 26.25 -26.51 24.18
CA ILE A 63 25.34 -25.55 24.84
C ILE A 63 25.94 -24.13 24.85
N LEU A 64 27.23 -23.98 25.17
CA LEU A 64 27.90 -22.69 25.15
C LEU A 64 27.98 -22.10 23.74
N GLY A 65 28.17 -22.92 22.71
CA GLY A 65 28.14 -22.50 21.31
C GLY A 65 26.77 -22.00 20.89
N GLU A 66 25.72 -22.73 21.24
CA GLU A 66 24.33 -22.34 20.97
C GLU A 66 23.96 -21.03 21.69
N GLN A 67 24.31 -20.92 22.98
CA GLN A 67 24.11 -19.68 23.76
C GLN A 67 24.87 -18.49 23.18
N SER A 68 26.10 -18.70 22.69
CA SER A 68 26.85 -17.64 22.00
C SER A 68 26.14 -17.18 20.72
N GLN A 69 25.51 -18.10 19.97
CA GLN A 69 24.74 -17.75 18.79
C GLN A 69 23.48 -16.96 19.16
N PHE A 70 22.77 -17.34 20.22
CA PHE A 70 21.60 -16.58 20.71
C PHE A 70 21.98 -15.17 21.12
N ILE A 71 23.09 -14.98 21.84
CA ILE A 71 23.58 -13.63 22.20
C ILE A 71 23.87 -12.79 20.94
N THR A 72 24.48 -13.39 19.91
CA THR A 72 24.71 -12.68 18.64
C THR A 72 23.40 -12.32 17.94
N ASN A 73 22.42 -13.24 17.90
CA ASN A 73 21.10 -12.97 17.32
C ASN A 73 20.35 -11.87 18.08
N ILE A 74 20.39 -11.88 19.41
CA ILE A 74 19.77 -10.85 20.27
C ILE A 74 20.40 -9.48 20.01
N ARG A 75 21.73 -9.41 19.88
CA ARG A 75 22.42 -8.15 19.56
C ARG A 75 21.99 -7.61 18.20
N HIS A 76 22.01 -8.46 17.16
CA HIS A 76 21.54 -8.07 15.84
C HIS A 76 20.07 -7.62 15.86
N ALA A 77 19.22 -8.32 16.60
CA ALA A 77 17.82 -7.93 16.79
C ALA A 77 17.69 -6.55 17.45
N ALA A 78 18.44 -6.31 18.53
CA ALA A 78 18.47 -5.03 19.22
C ALA A 78 18.94 -3.90 18.28
N ASP A 79 20.05 -4.10 17.56
CA ASP A 79 20.59 -3.10 16.64
C ASP A 79 19.60 -2.77 15.49
N THR A 80 18.87 -3.78 15.00
CA THR A 80 17.82 -3.61 13.98
C THR A 80 16.63 -2.82 14.52
N LEU A 81 16.20 -3.13 15.75
CA LEU A 81 15.10 -2.42 16.41
C LEU A 81 15.49 -0.98 16.76
N ASP A 82 16.72 -0.73 17.20
CA ASP A 82 17.23 0.62 17.46
C ASP A 82 17.27 1.45 16.18
N ALA A 83 17.72 0.86 15.05
CA ALA A 83 17.66 1.53 13.75
C ALA A 83 16.22 1.84 13.31
N THR A 84 15.29 0.96 13.63
CA THR A 84 13.86 1.14 13.37
C THR A 84 13.28 2.26 14.25
N ASP A 85 13.61 2.30 15.54
CA ASP A 85 13.14 3.31 16.49
C ASP A 85 13.64 4.72 16.14
N VAL A 86 14.92 4.85 15.78
CA VAL A 86 15.47 6.13 15.28
C VAL A 86 14.69 6.61 14.06
N SER A 87 14.42 5.71 13.11
CA SER A 87 13.65 6.04 11.90
C SER A 87 12.20 6.42 12.24
N MET A 88 11.58 5.78 13.23
CA MET A 88 10.24 6.15 13.71
C MET A 88 10.23 7.52 14.39
N GLY A 89 11.27 7.86 15.13
CA GLY A 89 11.46 9.20 15.71
C GLY A 89 11.52 10.28 14.62
N GLU A 90 12.29 10.04 13.55
CA GLU A 90 12.36 10.92 12.38
C GLU A 90 10.98 11.08 11.71
N VAL A 91 10.26 9.97 11.48
CA VAL A 91 8.89 10.00 10.90
C VAL A 91 7.93 10.81 11.76
N SER A 92 7.96 10.61 13.08
CA SER A 92 7.10 11.31 14.03
C SER A 92 7.34 12.83 13.98
N ALA A 93 8.60 13.26 13.98
CA ALA A 93 8.95 14.68 13.86
C ALA A 93 8.45 15.29 12.55
N LEU A 94 8.67 14.61 11.43
CA LEU A 94 8.21 15.06 10.11
C LEU A 94 6.68 15.19 10.03
N ILE A 95 5.94 14.25 10.62
CA ILE A 95 4.47 14.32 10.65
C ILE A 95 3.99 15.49 11.52
N ILE A 96 4.61 15.72 12.67
CA ILE A 96 4.29 16.86 13.54
C ILE A 96 4.53 18.19 12.80
N ASP A 97 5.64 18.31 12.08
CA ASP A 97 5.96 19.49 11.29
C ASP A 97 4.94 19.69 10.15
N ALA A 98 4.59 18.64 9.42
CA ALA A 98 3.55 18.69 8.38
C ALA A 98 2.20 19.11 8.95
N GLN A 99 1.81 18.57 10.11
CA GLN A 99 0.57 18.94 10.79
C GLN A 99 0.57 20.41 11.22
N ALA A 100 1.71 20.92 11.70
CA ALA A 100 1.86 22.31 12.10
C ALA A 100 1.72 23.25 10.89
N ILE A 101 2.40 22.96 9.78
CA ILE A 101 2.30 23.73 8.52
C ILE A 101 0.86 23.70 8.00
N ALA A 102 0.24 22.52 7.96
CA ALA A 102 -1.14 22.38 7.51
C ALA A 102 -2.09 23.21 8.38
N SER A 103 -1.97 23.10 9.72
CA SER A 103 -2.85 23.81 10.66
C SER A 103 -2.71 25.33 10.59
N GLN A 104 -1.50 25.85 10.33
CA GLN A 104 -1.28 27.28 10.15
C GLN A 104 -1.95 27.84 8.88
N ASN A 105 -2.22 26.99 7.90
CA ASN A 105 -2.83 27.36 6.62
C ASN A 105 -4.33 27.05 6.53
N ILE A 106 -4.95 26.62 7.64
CA ILE A 106 -6.40 26.44 7.74
C ILE A 106 -7.07 27.81 7.91
N GLY A 107 -8.07 28.10 7.08
CA GLY A 107 -8.90 29.31 7.17
C GLY A 107 -8.66 30.32 6.06
N THR A 108 -9.30 31.50 6.16
CA THR A 108 -9.29 32.56 5.13
C THR A 108 -8.16 33.58 5.28
N LEU A 109 -7.31 33.45 6.32
CA LEU A 109 -6.23 34.41 6.58
C LEU A 109 -4.99 34.21 5.70
N SER A 110 -4.74 32.99 5.21
CA SER A 110 -3.60 32.71 4.33
C SER A 110 -3.92 33.11 2.89
N SER A 111 -3.03 33.89 2.28
CA SER A 111 -3.08 34.21 0.85
C SER A 111 -2.85 32.95 -0.02
N PRO A 112 -3.26 32.96 -1.30
CA PRO A 112 -2.99 31.86 -2.22
C PRO A 112 -1.50 31.52 -2.33
N ALA A 113 -0.63 32.53 -2.41
CA ALA A 113 0.82 32.35 -2.49
C ALA A 113 1.43 31.70 -1.23
N GLU A 114 0.90 32.01 -0.04
CA GLU A 114 1.34 31.35 1.21
C GLU A 114 0.93 29.88 1.27
N ARG A 115 -0.24 29.53 0.72
CA ARG A 115 -0.69 28.13 0.63
C ARG A 115 0.14 27.33 -0.37
N GLU A 116 0.52 27.94 -1.49
CA GLU A 116 1.41 27.34 -2.49
C GLU A 116 2.79 27.03 -1.89
N ALA A 117 3.40 28.01 -1.20
CA ALA A 117 4.66 27.79 -0.49
C ALA A 117 4.54 26.72 0.61
N ALA A 118 3.42 26.67 1.34
CA ALA A 118 3.16 25.64 2.33
C ALA A 118 3.02 24.24 1.69
N ALA A 119 2.42 24.15 0.50
CA ALA A 119 2.30 22.91 -0.25
C ALA A 119 3.68 22.39 -0.70
N GLU A 120 4.58 23.27 -1.16
CA GLU A 120 5.96 22.89 -1.49
C GLU A 120 6.72 22.33 -0.26
N LEU A 121 6.54 22.94 0.92
CA LEU A 121 7.14 22.43 2.16
C LEU A 121 6.58 21.05 2.52
N ILE A 122 5.27 20.84 2.41
CA ILE A 122 4.65 19.53 2.65
C ILE A 122 5.13 18.49 1.65
N ALA A 123 5.32 18.87 0.37
CA ALA A 123 5.90 17.99 -0.64
C ALA A 123 7.33 17.57 -0.27
N SER A 124 8.17 18.51 0.18
CA SER A 124 9.51 18.20 0.69
C SER A 124 9.48 17.26 1.90
N ILE A 125 8.54 17.45 2.84
CA ILE A 125 8.37 16.54 3.99
C ILE A 125 7.95 15.14 3.52
N ARG A 126 7.04 15.05 2.55
CA ARG A 126 6.66 13.76 1.94
C ARG A 126 7.88 13.05 1.36
N ASP A 127 8.73 13.76 0.61
CA ASP A 127 9.93 13.16 0.00
C ASP A 127 10.92 12.68 1.06
N GLN A 128 11.05 13.42 2.16
CA GLN A 128 11.83 13.00 3.33
C GLN A 128 11.24 11.74 3.99
N LEU A 129 9.91 11.67 4.15
CA LEU A 129 9.24 10.47 4.67
C LEU A 129 9.47 9.25 3.76
N VAL A 130 9.45 9.42 2.44
CA VAL A 130 9.77 8.36 1.47
C VAL A 130 11.22 7.92 1.61
N ALA A 131 12.15 8.86 1.82
CA ALA A 131 13.56 8.54 2.05
C ALA A 131 13.75 7.74 3.35
N VAL A 132 13.08 8.13 4.44
CA VAL A 132 13.11 7.39 5.73
C VAL A 132 12.47 6.00 5.57
N GLY A 133 11.34 5.90 4.87
CA GLY A 133 10.69 4.62 4.57
C GLY A 133 11.55 3.67 3.72
N ASN A 134 12.53 4.20 2.98
CA ASN A 134 13.49 3.43 2.19
C ASN A 134 14.86 3.28 2.87
N ARG A 135 14.94 3.51 4.18
CA ARG A 135 16.21 3.39 4.92
C ARG A 135 16.69 1.94 5.00
N THR A 136 18.01 1.79 4.89
CA THR A 136 18.69 0.50 4.95
C THR A 136 19.51 0.36 6.22
N PHE A 137 19.49 -0.84 6.81
CA PHE A 137 20.39 -1.25 7.89
C PHE A 137 21.11 -2.53 7.46
N GLU A 138 22.44 -2.55 7.54
CA GLU A 138 23.28 -3.66 7.06
C GLU A 138 22.97 -4.13 5.61
N GLY A 139 22.58 -3.20 4.75
CA GLY A 139 22.24 -3.48 3.34
C GLY A 139 20.82 -4.02 3.12
N ARG A 140 20.00 -4.09 4.16
CA ARG A 140 18.59 -4.54 4.11
C ARG A 140 17.64 -3.38 4.37
N TYR A 141 16.54 -3.31 3.63
CA TYR A 141 15.50 -2.30 3.87
C TYR A 141 14.70 -2.61 5.14
N LEU A 142 14.64 -1.64 6.06
CA LEU A 142 13.99 -1.81 7.37
C LEU A 142 12.47 -2.05 7.27
N PHE A 143 11.82 -1.37 6.32
CA PHE A 143 10.35 -1.33 6.22
C PHE A 143 9.77 -2.21 5.09
N ALA A 144 10.59 -3.08 4.49
CA ALA A 144 10.19 -3.93 3.37
C ALA A 144 9.55 -5.28 3.76
N GLY A 145 9.36 -5.53 5.05
CA GLY A 145 8.84 -6.81 5.54
C GLY A 145 9.85 -7.94 5.35
N ARG A 146 9.41 -9.11 4.87
CA ARG A 146 10.32 -10.23 4.58
C ARG A 146 11.21 -9.97 3.34
N ASP A 147 10.74 -9.16 2.39
CA ASP A 147 11.44 -8.87 1.14
C ASP A 147 12.46 -7.73 1.29
N THR A 148 13.43 -7.93 2.18
CA THR A 148 14.42 -6.91 2.59
C THR A 148 15.38 -6.45 1.50
N ASP A 149 15.46 -7.14 0.35
CA ASP A 149 16.39 -6.83 -0.75
C ASP A 149 15.80 -5.83 -1.77
N ARG A 150 14.50 -5.47 -1.65
CA ARG A 150 13.82 -4.57 -2.57
C ARG A 150 13.34 -3.31 -1.87
N GLN A 151 13.48 -2.18 -2.55
CA GLN A 151 13.00 -0.89 -2.08
C GLN A 151 11.48 -0.93 -1.83
N PRO A 152 11.00 -0.63 -0.61
CA PRO A 152 9.60 -0.75 -0.25
C PRO A 152 8.70 0.37 -0.77
N PHE A 153 9.18 1.61 -0.84
CA PHE A 153 8.39 2.76 -1.30
C PHE A 153 8.90 3.25 -2.64
N ILE A 154 8.05 3.18 -3.67
CA ILE A 154 8.35 3.62 -5.03
C ILE A 154 7.47 4.82 -5.35
N GLU A 155 8.08 5.89 -5.85
CA GLU A 155 7.34 7.04 -6.35
C GLU A 155 6.75 6.76 -7.74
N THR A 156 5.48 7.11 -7.90
CA THR A 156 4.70 6.97 -9.12
C THR A 156 4.00 8.30 -9.41
N ILE A 157 3.52 8.48 -10.64
CA ILE A 157 2.80 9.70 -11.06
C ILE A 157 1.59 9.98 -10.15
N ASP A 158 0.94 8.92 -9.65
CA ASP A 158 -0.25 9.01 -8.80
C ASP A 158 0.09 9.03 -7.28
N GLY A 159 1.36 9.14 -6.89
CA GLY A 159 1.80 9.18 -5.49
C GLY A 159 2.85 8.14 -5.11
N VAL A 160 2.92 7.76 -3.83
CA VAL A 160 3.86 6.73 -3.34
C VAL A 160 3.16 5.38 -3.29
N ARG A 161 3.75 4.36 -3.93
CA ARG A 161 3.28 2.99 -3.84
C ARG A 161 4.18 2.16 -2.94
N TYR A 162 3.58 1.52 -1.94
CA TYR A 162 4.23 0.48 -1.17
C TYR A 162 4.24 -0.83 -1.96
N VAL A 163 5.42 -1.41 -2.14
CA VAL A 163 5.63 -2.69 -2.79
C VAL A 163 6.33 -3.69 -1.88
N GLY A 164 6.52 -3.38 -0.59
CA GLY A 164 7.09 -4.34 0.37
C GLY A 164 6.15 -5.50 0.70
N ASP A 165 6.70 -6.51 1.37
CA ASP A 165 5.93 -7.61 1.94
C ASP A 165 5.38 -7.20 3.32
N THR A 166 4.26 -7.80 3.74
CA THR A 166 3.61 -7.47 5.02
C THR A 166 3.97 -8.44 6.15
N GLY A 167 4.95 -9.32 5.94
CA GLY A 167 5.32 -10.37 6.87
C GLY A 167 6.45 -9.96 7.82
N ASP A 168 6.49 -10.69 8.93
CA ASP A 168 7.50 -10.51 9.97
C ASP A 168 8.77 -11.32 9.69
N VAL A 169 9.90 -10.78 10.14
CA VAL A 169 11.23 -11.40 10.17
C VAL A 169 11.50 -11.78 11.62
N TYR A 170 11.90 -13.02 11.85
CA TYR A 170 12.11 -13.56 13.19
C TYR A 170 13.58 -13.80 13.49
N ALA A 171 14.02 -13.43 14.69
CA ALA A 171 15.29 -13.83 15.27
C ALA A 171 15.07 -14.92 16.31
N ARG A 172 15.97 -15.92 16.32
CA ARG A 172 15.98 -16.96 17.35
C ARG A 172 16.73 -16.48 18.58
N THR A 173 16.01 -16.24 19.67
CA THR A 173 16.55 -15.65 20.92
C THR A 173 16.81 -16.67 22.02
N ASP A 174 16.12 -17.81 21.98
CA ASP A 174 16.34 -18.95 22.89
C ASP A 174 15.99 -20.26 22.18
N VAL A 175 16.14 -21.37 22.90
CA VAL A 175 15.65 -22.69 22.51
C VAL A 175 14.14 -22.61 22.32
N ASP A 176 13.73 -22.75 21.06
CA ASP A 176 12.33 -22.73 20.60
C ASP A 176 11.61 -21.38 20.76
N GLU A 177 12.36 -20.28 20.91
CA GLU A 177 11.80 -18.93 20.91
C GLU A 177 12.17 -18.17 19.63
N LEU A 178 11.14 -17.72 18.91
CA LEU A 178 11.26 -16.88 17.72
C LEU A 178 10.59 -15.53 18.00
N THR A 179 11.38 -14.47 18.01
CA THR A 179 10.92 -13.11 18.29
C THR A 179 10.89 -12.30 17.00
N PRO A 180 9.79 -11.60 16.65
CA PRO A 180 9.76 -10.71 15.49
C PRO A 180 10.66 -9.49 15.74
N ILE A 181 11.46 -9.12 14.75
CA ILE A 181 12.48 -8.06 14.85
C ILE A 181 12.32 -6.94 13.83
N ASN A 182 11.23 -6.94 13.06
CA ASN A 182 10.94 -5.90 12.07
C ASN A 182 9.56 -5.29 12.32
N LEU A 183 9.37 -4.08 11.79
CA LEU A 183 8.07 -3.43 11.69
C LEU A 183 7.83 -3.08 10.21
N PRO A 184 6.94 -3.78 9.50
CA PRO A 184 6.79 -3.55 8.07
C PRO A 184 6.09 -2.20 7.80
N GLY A 185 6.45 -1.58 6.68
CA GLY A 185 6.01 -0.22 6.34
C GLY A 185 4.50 -0.06 6.17
N ASN A 186 3.77 -1.14 5.85
CA ASN A 186 2.31 -1.11 5.84
C ASN A 186 1.70 -0.85 7.22
N VAL A 187 2.36 -1.28 8.30
CA VAL A 187 1.91 -1.07 9.68
C VAL A 187 2.35 0.30 10.17
N LEU A 188 3.62 0.68 9.97
CA LEU A 188 4.13 1.97 10.45
C LEU A 188 3.51 3.17 9.72
N PHE A 189 3.46 3.12 8.39
CA PHE A 189 3.01 4.25 7.56
C PHE A 189 1.54 4.13 7.14
N GLY A 190 0.84 3.04 7.48
CA GLY A 190 -0.50 2.78 6.96
C GLY A 190 -0.52 2.70 5.42
N ALA A 191 0.59 2.25 4.82
CA ALA A 191 0.89 2.43 3.39
C ALA A 191 -0.09 1.72 2.42
N ILE A 192 -1.02 0.92 2.95
CA ILE A 192 -2.14 0.35 2.22
C ILE A 192 -3.36 1.23 2.50
N SER A 193 -3.54 2.28 1.72
CA SER A 193 -4.70 3.16 1.82
C SER A 193 -5.80 2.75 0.85
N SER A 194 -7.06 2.99 1.24
CA SER A 194 -8.17 3.00 0.30
C SER A 194 -8.00 4.16 -0.67
N GLN A 195 -8.31 3.96 -1.96
CA GLN A 195 -8.20 4.98 -2.99
C GLN A 195 -8.92 6.26 -2.55
N VAL A 196 -8.19 7.39 -2.46
CA VAL A 196 -8.78 8.71 -2.20
C VAL A 196 -9.61 9.07 -3.42
N ARG A 197 -10.94 9.00 -3.29
CA ARG A 197 -11.85 9.52 -4.32
C ARG A 197 -11.98 11.02 -4.08
N GLY A 198 -11.68 11.82 -5.11
CA GLY A 198 -11.95 13.25 -5.08
C GLY A 198 -13.43 13.50 -4.80
N THR A 199 -13.73 14.54 -4.00
CA THR A 199 -15.11 15.00 -3.77
C THR A 199 -15.60 15.93 -4.87
N VAL A 200 -14.71 16.33 -5.77
CA VAL A 200 -15.00 17.23 -6.90
C VAL A 200 -15.31 16.37 -8.12
N ASP A 201 -16.45 16.63 -8.73
CA ASP A 201 -16.80 16.04 -10.01
C ASP A 201 -15.93 16.67 -11.11
N LEU A 202 -15.21 15.82 -11.84
CA LEU A 202 -14.34 16.21 -12.94
C LEU A 202 -14.91 15.74 -14.28
N ASN A 203 -16.20 15.39 -14.32
CA ASN A 203 -16.90 15.16 -15.57
C ASN A 203 -16.81 16.42 -16.45
N PRO A 204 -16.38 16.28 -17.71
CA PRO A 204 -16.40 17.38 -18.67
C PRO A 204 -17.83 17.87 -18.93
N ILE A 205 -17.97 19.14 -19.29
CA ILE A 205 -19.26 19.67 -19.74
C ILE A 205 -19.71 18.97 -21.04
N ILE A 206 -21.02 18.80 -21.17
CA ILE A 206 -21.67 18.34 -22.38
C ILE A 206 -21.75 19.50 -23.38
N SER A 207 -21.38 19.21 -24.62
CA SER A 207 -21.51 20.12 -25.77
C SER A 207 -22.36 19.44 -26.86
N ASP A 208 -22.82 20.21 -27.85
CA ASP A 208 -23.58 19.67 -28.97
C ASP A 208 -22.83 18.57 -29.73
N GLY A 209 -21.49 18.60 -29.71
CA GLY A 209 -20.63 17.60 -30.34
C GLY A 209 -20.31 16.38 -29.47
N THR A 210 -20.75 16.34 -28.21
CA THR A 210 -20.45 15.22 -27.30
C THR A 210 -21.21 13.97 -27.79
N ARG A 211 -20.48 12.88 -28.06
CA ARG A 211 -21.06 11.65 -28.61
C ARG A 211 -21.84 10.89 -27.53
N LEU A 212 -22.95 10.26 -27.89
CA LEU A 212 -23.77 9.50 -26.94
C LEU A 212 -23.04 8.28 -26.36
N GLU A 213 -22.06 7.73 -27.06
CA GLU A 213 -21.23 6.62 -26.57
C GLU A 213 -20.25 7.04 -25.47
N ASP A 214 -19.89 8.32 -25.42
CA ASP A 214 -19.02 8.88 -24.39
C ASP A 214 -19.81 9.27 -23.14
N LEU A 215 -21.15 9.17 -23.17
CA LEU A 215 -22.02 9.47 -22.04
C LEU A 215 -22.31 8.20 -21.24
N SER A 216 -22.03 8.25 -19.95
CA SER A 216 -22.36 7.18 -19.00
C SER A 216 -23.87 7.07 -18.75
N GLY A 217 -24.61 8.12 -19.11
CA GLY A 217 -26.04 8.24 -18.88
C GLY A 217 -26.37 8.45 -17.40
N ALA A 218 -27.58 8.94 -17.13
CA ALA A 218 -28.12 9.19 -15.80
C ALA A 218 -28.09 7.98 -14.85
N ARG A 219 -28.01 6.78 -15.43
CA ARG A 219 -28.02 5.50 -14.72
C ARG A 219 -26.66 4.82 -14.67
N GLU A 220 -25.61 5.46 -15.20
CA GLU A 220 -24.26 4.91 -15.31
C GLU A 220 -24.18 3.60 -16.12
N LEU A 221 -25.13 3.37 -17.04
CA LEU A 221 -25.23 2.16 -17.88
C LEU A 221 -25.10 2.47 -19.38
N GLY A 222 -24.74 3.70 -19.73
CA GLY A 222 -24.76 4.24 -21.08
C GLY A 222 -26.16 4.65 -21.54
N ILE A 223 -26.23 5.42 -22.63
CA ILE A 223 -27.49 5.82 -23.25
C ILE A 223 -27.92 4.80 -24.30
N ARG A 224 -29.00 4.07 -24.05
CA ARG A 224 -29.58 3.16 -25.05
C ARG A 224 -30.40 3.97 -26.06
N LYS A 225 -29.92 4.01 -27.31
CA LYS A 225 -30.68 4.60 -28.42
C LYS A 225 -32.00 3.84 -28.60
N GLY A 226 -33.10 4.56 -28.66
CA GLY A 226 -34.45 4.01 -28.72
C GLY A 226 -35.49 5.11 -28.77
N SER A 227 -36.76 4.74 -28.56
CA SER A 227 -37.86 5.69 -28.59
C SER A 227 -38.51 5.86 -27.22
N PHE A 228 -38.90 7.08 -26.89
CA PHE A 228 -39.61 7.42 -25.66
C PHE A 228 -40.79 8.36 -25.97
N GLN A 229 -41.64 8.60 -24.99
CA GLN A 229 -42.85 9.41 -25.15
C GLN A 229 -42.83 10.65 -24.28
N ILE A 230 -43.20 11.77 -24.87
CA ILE A 230 -43.53 13.03 -24.19
C ILE A 230 -45.04 13.24 -24.37
N VAL A 231 -45.76 13.40 -23.27
CA VAL A 231 -47.22 13.53 -23.25
C VAL A 231 -47.59 14.91 -22.72
N GLU A 232 -48.25 15.71 -23.56
CA GLU A 232 -48.87 16.97 -23.15
C GLU A 232 -50.26 16.74 -22.58
N ASP A 233 -50.53 17.27 -21.39
CA ASP A 233 -51.84 17.17 -20.76
C ASP A 233 -52.75 18.30 -21.30
N GLY A 234 -53.55 18.00 -22.33
CA GLY A 234 -54.71 18.81 -22.68
C GLY A 234 -54.96 19.16 -24.16
N ALA A 235 -54.04 18.96 -25.12
CA ALA A 235 -54.35 19.29 -26.53
C ALA A 235 -53.51 18.62 -27.64
N ALA A 236 -52.42 17.91 -27.36
CA ALA A 236 -51.71 17.13 -28.37
C ALA A 236 -51.41 15.74 -27.83
N GLY A 237 -51.66 14.73 -28.67
CA GLY A 237 -51.46 13.34 -28.32
C GLY A 237 -50.02 13.03 -27.95
N VAL A 238 -49.82 11.82 -27.48
CA VAL A 238 -48.52 11.23 -27.15
C VAL A 238 -47.49 11.50 -28.27
N VAL A 239 -46.48 12.33 -28.00
CA VAL A 239 -45.37 12.59 -28.92
C VAL A 239 -44.32 11.51 -28.73
N THR A 240 -44.05 10.76 -29.78
CA THR A 240 -42.98 9.75 -29.76
C THR A 240 -41.71 10.36 -30.31
N VAL A 241 -40.65 10.37 -29.50
CA VAL A 241 -39.31 10.81 -29.90
C VAL A 241 -38.47 9.56 -30.13
N ASP A 242 -37.85 9.44 -31.30
CA ASP A 242 -36.93 8.35 -31.64
C ASP A 242 -35.52 8.93 -31.79
N ILE A 243 -34.57 8.44 -30.99
CA ILE A 243 -33.17 8.87 -31.02
C ILE A 243 -32.24 7.80 -31.60
N THR A 244 -32.78 6.79 -32.30
CA THR A 244 -31.98 5.74 -32.94
C THR A 244 -30.92 6.27 -33.92
N SER A 245 -31.20 7.39 -34.58
CA SER A 245 -30.27 8.06 -35.51
C SER A 245 -29.36 9.10 -34.86
N ALA A 246 -29.50 9.37 -33.56
CA ALA A 246 -28.68 10.38 -32.88
C ALA A 246 -27.26 9.86 -32.64
N ASP A 247 -26.24 10.63 -32.97
CA ASP A 247 -24.85 10.30 -32.67
C ASP A 247 -24.27 11.18 -31.55
N THR A 248 -24.75 12.42 -31.44
CA THR A 248 -24.34 13.35 -30.38
C THR A 248 -25.51 13.78 -29.47
N ALA A 249 -25.18 14.39 -28.33
CA ALA A 249 -26.15 15.03 -27.44
C ALA A 249 -26.92 16.16 -28.16
N GLY A 250 -26.27 16.88 -29.08
CA GLY A 250 -26.91 17.89 -29.93
C GLY A 250 -27.97 17.28 -30.84
N ASP A 251 -27.69 16.13 -31.45
CA ASP A 251 -28.68 15.40 -32.27
C ASP A 251 -29.90 14.99 -31.46
N VAL A 252 -29.72 14.56 -30.21
CA VAL A 252 -30.83 14.21 -29.31
C VAL A 252 -31.71 15.42 -29.03
N VAL A 253 -31.11 16.56 -28.69
CA VAL A 253 -31.85 17.81 -28.45
C VAL A 253 -32.61 18.24 -29.71
N GLN A 254 -31.98 18.12 -30.88
CA GLN A 254 -32.61 18.44 -32.15
C GLN A 254 -33.79 17.51 -32.43
N LEU A 255 -33.65 16.19 -32.27
CA LEU A 255 -34.73 15.23 -32.50
C LEU A 255 -35.92 15.44 -31.56
N ILE A 256 -35.68 15.87 -30.32
CA ILE A 256 -36.76 16.22 -29.38
C ILE A 256 -37.52 17.46 -29.89
N ASN A 257 -36.81 18.51 -30.33
CA ASN A 257 -37.40 19.74 -30.84
C ASN A 257 -38.12 19.54 -32.20
N ASP A 258 -37.57 18.70 -33.07
CA ASP A 258 -38.17 18.33 -34.35
C ASP A 258 -39.45 17.52 -34.12
N ALA A 259 -39.44 16.59 -33.16
CA ALA A 259 -40.63 15.84 -32.76
C ALA A 259 -41.71 16.74 -32.14
N ALA A 260 -41.32 17.73 -31.34
CA ALA A 260 -42.24 18.74 -30.82
C ALA A 260 -42.92 19.52 -31.96
N THR A 261 -42.11 20.02 -32.90
CA THR A 261 -42.58 20.81 -34.05
C THR A 261 -43.50 19.98 -34.95
N ALA A 262 -43.14 18.73 -35.25
CA ALA A 262 -43.94 17.83 -36.08
C ALA A 262 -45.30 17.48 -35.44
N ALA A 263 -45.35 17.36 -34.11
CA ALA A 263 -46.57 17.11 -33.36
C ALA A 263 -47.39 18.38 -33.05
N GLY A 264 -46.83 19.58 -33.31
CA GLY A 264 -47.42 20.84 -32.89
C GLY A 264 -47.41 21.06 -31.37
N ALA A 265 -46.54 20.36 -30.66
CA ALA A 265 -46.36 20.45 -29.21
C ALA A 265 -45.52 21.69 -28.83
N GLY A 266 -45.76 22.23 -27.63
CA GLY A 266 -45.17 23.49 -27.17
C GLY A 266 -43.90 23.36 -26.33
N PHE A 267 -43.38 22.16 -26.11
CA PHE A 267 -42.16 21.94 -25.33
C PHE A 267 -40.88 22.16 -26.15
N THR A 268 -39.79 22.55 -25.47
CA THR A 268 -38.46 22.74 -26.07
C THR A 268 -37.40 22.04 -25.24
N ALA A 269 -36.44 21.38 -25.89
CA ALA A 269 -35.27 20.80 -25.27
C ALA A 269 -34.05 21.70 -25.46
N THR A 270 -33.22 21.80 -24.42
CA THR A 270 -31.97 22.55 -24.41
C THR A 270 -30.89 21.74 -23.69
N LEU A 271 -29.65 21.83 -24.16
CA LEU A 271 -28.51 21.24 -23.48
C LEU A 271 -28.07 22.14 -22.32
N THR A 272 -27.70 21.54 -21.20
CA THR A 272 -27.02 22.20 -20.08
C THR A 272 -25.64 21.58 -19.91
N ASN A 273 -24.80 22.15 -19.05
CA ASN A 273 -23.44 21.66 -18.83
C ASN A 273 -23.40 20.17 -18.47
N ASN A 274 -24.41 19.64 -17.76
CA ASN A 274 -24.35 18.27 -17.21
C ASN A 274 -25.49 17.37 -17.74
N GLY A 275 -26.47 17.91 -18.49
CA GLY A 275 -27.59 17.10 -18.97
C GLY A 275 -28.53 17.83 -19.93
N ILE A 276 -29.66 17.20 -20.24
CA ILE A 276 -30.68 17.76 -21.14
C ILE A 276 -31.83 18.31 -20.29
N THR A 277 -32.23 19.55 -20.55
CA THR A 277 -33.42 20.15 -19.94
C THR A 277 -34.55 20.21 -20.96
N VAL A 278 -35.73 19.72 -20.58
CA VAL A 278 -36.95 19.85 -21.39
C VAL A 278 -37.89 20.84 -20.72
N THR A 279 -38.14 21.97 -21.37
CA THR A 279 -39.01 23.04 -20.89
C THR A 279 -40.41 22.88 -21.49
N PRO A 280 -41.46 22.72 -20.66
CA PRO A 280 -42.84 22.66 -21.14
C PRO A 280 -43.30 24.01 -21.73
N GLY A 281 -44.27 23.95 -22.65
CA GLY A 281 -44.95 25.14 -23.18
C GLY A 281 -46.10 25.60 -22.28
N ALA A 282 -47.26 25.86 -22.90
CA ALA A 282 -48.46 26.26 -22.15
C ALA A 282 -49.13 25.10 -21.39
N THR A 283 -48.88 23.85 -21.81
CA THR A 283 -49.45 22.64 -21.22
C THR A 283 -48.39 21.86 -20.43
N PRO A 284 -48.72 21.30 -19.26
CA PRO A 284 -47.84 20.40 -18.54
C PRO A 284 -47.45 19.18 -19.38
N ILE A 285 -46.21 18.73 -19.26
CA ILE A 285 -45.71 17.52 -19.94
C ILE A 285 -45.32 16.44 -18.95
N SER A 286 -45.44 15.19 -19.37
CA SER A 286 -44.81 14.04 -18.72
C SER A 286 -43.99 13.24 -19.72
N ILE A 287 -42.80 12.81 -19.31
CA ILE A 287 -41.87 12.03 -20.12
C ILE A 287 -41.77 10.62 -19.55
N ARG A 288 -41.98 9.63 -20.39
CA ARG A 288 -41.96 8.21 -20.03
C ARG A 288 -41.34 7.35 -21.13
N ASP A 289 -40.70 6.26 -20.70
CA ASP A 289 -40.22 5.24 -21.60
C ASP A 289 -41.36 4.43 -22.23
N ILE A 290 -41.13 3.88 -23.43
CA ILE A 290 -42.08 3.01 -24.12
C ILE A 290 -41.74 1.55 -23.79
N SER A 291 -42.75 0.79 -23.34
CA SER A 291 -42.63 -0.64 -23.06
C SER A 291 -41.47 -0.97 -22.09
N THR A 292 -40.48 -1.76 -22.51
CA THR A 292 -39.27 -2.10 -21.74
C THR A 292 -38.08 -1.18 -22.04
N GLY A 293 -38.30 -0.10 -22.80
CA GLY A 293 -37.27 0.90 -23.07
C GLY A 293 -36.80 1.59 -21.79
N THR A 294 -35.57 2.10 -21.83
CA THR A 294 -34.99 2.90 -20.74
C THR A 294 -34.41 4.21 -21.25
N THR A 295 -34.65 4.57 -22.50
CA THR A 295 -34.00 5.69 -23.19
C THR A 295 -34.22 7.02 -22.47
N ALA A 296 -35.45 7.35 -22.07
CA ALA A 296 -35.71 8.56 -21.28
C ALA A 296 -35.05 8.48 -19.89
N GLY A 297 -35.02 7.29 -19.29
CA GLY A 297 -34.36 7.05 -18.01
C GLY A 297 -32.83 7.18 -18.09
N ASP A 298 -32.22 6.72 -19.18
CA ASP A 298 -30.78 6.82 -19.45
C ASP A 298 -30.39 8.28 -19.76
N LEU A 299 -31.31 9.06 -20.34
CA LEU A 299 -31.18 10.51 -20.52
C LEU A 299 -31.53 11.34 -19.27
N GLY A 300 -31.98 10.71 -18.18
CA GLY A 300 -32.27 11.40 -16.92
C GLY A 300 -33.49 12.33 -16.93
N ILE A 301 -34.33 12.26 -17.96
CA ILE A 301 -35.46 13.21 -18.19
C ILE A 301 -36.83 12.62 -17.86
N THR A 302 -36.92 11.44 -17.24
CA THR A 302 -38.20 10.81 -16.87
C THR A 302 -38.93 11.59 -15.77
N THR A 303 -40.26 11.67 -15.87
CA THR A 303 -41.10 12.32 -14.85
C THR A 303 -42.16 11.38 -14.31
N ALA A 304 -42.41 11.43 -13.00
CA ALA A 304 -43.48 10.64 -12.37
C ALA A 304 -44.90 11.17 -12.62
N ALA A 305 -45.04 12.49 -12.86
CA ALA A 305 -46.32 13.15 -13.08
C ALA A 305 -46.18 14.34 -14.06
N PRO A 306 -47.26 14.79 -14.72
CA PRO A 306 -47.23 15.98 -15.57
C PRO A 306 -46.77 17.23 -14.81
N THR A 307 -45.85 17.99 -15.38
CA THR A 307 -45.28 19.20 -14.79
C THR A 307 -45.26 20.36 -15.77
N ALA A 308 -45.53 21.56 -15.25
CA ALA A 308 -45.36 22.82 -15.98
C ALA A 308 -43.96 23.46 -15.76
N ALA A 309 -43.15 22.88 -14.87
CA ALA A 309 -41.78 23.33 -14.64
C ALA A 309 -40.80 22.63 -15.60
N ALA A 310 -39.67 23.30 -15.88
CA ALA A 310 -38.58 22.72 -16.66
C ALA A 310 -38.07 21.42 -16.01
N ILE A 311 -38.01 20.36 -16.80
CA ILE A 311 -37.49 19.06 -16.40
C ILE A 311 -35.98 19.10 -16.63
N VAL A 312 -35.23 19.34 -15.57
CA VAL A 312 -33.77 19.35 -15.60
C VAL A 312 -33.29 17.89 -15.50
N GLY A 313 -32.66 17.39 -16.58
CA GLY A 313 -32.07 16.07 -16.59
C GLY A 313 -30.94 15.94 -15.57
N THR A 314 -30.76 14.73 -15.04
CA THR A 314 -29.62 14.42 -14.17
C THR A 314 -28.30 14.41 -14.96
N ASP A 315 -27.18 14.42 -14.24
CA ASP A 315 -25.85 14.34 -14.87
C ASP A 315 -25.74 13.09 -15.76
N LEU A 316 -25.33 13.28 -17.02
CA LEU A 316 -25.12 12.20 -17.99
C LEU A 316 -23.70 11.65 -18.00
N GLY A 317 -22.79 12.24 -17.20
CA GLY A 317 -21.46 11.71 -16.91
C GLY A 317 -20.60 11.52 -18.17
N VAL A 318 -20.02 12.61 -18.67
CA VAL A 318 -19.13 12.56 -19.85
C VAL A 318 -17.85 11.81 -19.51
N SER A 319 -17.50 10.83 -20.33
CA SER A 319 -16.27 10.05 -20.19
C SER A 319 -15.05 10.90 -20.52
N LEU A 320 -14.02 10.83 -19.67
CA LEU A 320 -12.75 11.48 -19.91
C LEU A 320 -12.00 10.78 -21.06
N SER A 321 -11.66 11.54 -22.09
CA SER A 321 -10.82 11.09 -23.21
C SER A 321 -9.49 11.85 -23.19
N ARG A 322 -8.46 11.30 -23.83
CA ARG A 322 -7.16 12.01 -24.00
C ARG A 322 -7.27 13.30 -24.82
N THR A 323 -8.39 13.52 -25.49
CA THR A 323 -8.69 14.71 -26.30
C THR A 323 -9.62 15.70 -25.60
N THR A 324 -10.09 15.39 -24.38
CA THR A 324 -10.95 16.29 -23.64
C THR A 324 -10.17 17.55 -23.25
N PRO A 325 -10.62 18.75 -23.65
CA PRO A 325 -9.92 19.98 -23.31
C PRO A 325 -10.05 20.26 -21.81
N LEU A 326 -8.95 20.71 -21.17
CA LEU A 326 -8.97 21.04 -19.73
C LEU A 326 -9.97 22.13 -19.37
N THR A 327 -10.32 23.00 -20.33
CA THR A 327 -11.33 24.05 -20.18
C THR A 327 -12.75 23.51 -20.05
N ALA A 328 -13.01 22.25 -20.44
CA ALA A 328 -14.32 21.63 -20.29
C ALA A 328 -14.55 21.03 -18.90
N LEU A 329 -13.52 20.98 -18.06
CA LEU A 329 -13.60 20.42 -16.71
C LEU A 329 -14.17 21.46 -15.73
N LEU A 330 -14.65 20.99 -14.57
CA LEU A 330 -15.17 21.85 -13.50
C LEU A 330 -16.30 22.78 -13.96
N ASP A 331 -17.37 22.20 -14.52
CA ASP A 331 -18.51 22.94 -15.10
C ASP A 331 -18.12 23.98 -16.19
N GLY A 332 -16.96 23.80 -16.83
CA GLY A 332 -16.45 24.70 -17.86
C GLY A 332 -15.61 25.86 -17.31
N ALA A 333 -15.33 25.90 -16.01
CA ALA A 333 -14.36 26.83 -15.41
C ALA A 333 -12.91 26.47 -15.80
N GLY A 334 -12.70 25.21 -16.18
CA GLY A 334 -11.40 24.67 -16.52
C GLY A 334 -10.55 24.34 -15.29
N LEU A 335 -9.49 23.57 -15.51
CA LEU A 335 -8.45 23.39 -14.50
C LEU A 335 -7.42 24.51 -14.64
N ASP A 336 -7.20 25.24 -13.54
CA ASP A 336 -6.09 26.18 -13.42
C ASP A 336 -4.79 25.36 -13.34
N VAL A 337 -4.04 25.34 -14.44
CA VAL A 337 -2.74 24.67 -14.54
C VAL A 337 -1.57 25.62 -14.22
N THR A 338 -1.86 26.85 -13.79
CA THR A 338 -0.84 27.86 -13.49
C THR A 338 -0.26 27.70 -12.08
N ALA A 339 -0.98 27.02 -11.18
CA ALA A 339 -0.49 26.52 -9.91
C ALA A 339 -0.20 25.02 -10.07
N GLY A 340 1.07 24.69 -10.37
CA GLY A 340 1.54 23.31 -10.51
C GLY A 340 1.66 22.60 -9.17
#